data_AF-A0A934SY44-F1
#
_entry.id   AF-A0A934SY44-F1
#
_cell.length_a   1.000
_cell.length_b   1.000
_cell.length_c   1.000
_cell.angle_alpha   90.00
_cell.angle_beta   90.00
_cell.angle_gamma   90.00
#
_symmetry.space_group_name_H-M   'P 1'
#
loop_
_entity.id
_entity.type
_entity.pdbx_description
1 polymer ?
#
loop_
_entity_poly.entity_id
_entity_poly.type
_entity_poly.pdbx_seq_one_letter_code
_entity_poly.pdbx_strand_id
1 'polypeptide(L)'
;MQTIDIPIRELVSIPFHTRYAKFHIKTAAGTVYMRTSSDRHDEENDVVVMVDAEKFLALWRKHPNELFRSFAMGDPDVWRRDYKFAEAADGFLNNHTNPVPLIDVECVSRANGSWVGFNNGVTRTIYLLANGCKCFPVESRFSSGAQDLFDLAGASGTSIETIASLVSVRST
;
A
#
# COMPACT_ATOMS: atom_id res chain seq x y z
N MET A 1 23.90 3.66 2.40
CA MET A 1 22.64 3.29 1.72
C MET A 1 21.94 2.29 2.61
N GLN A 2 20.84 2.65 3.28
CA GLN A 2 20.08 1.68 4.08
C GLN A 2 19.33 0.75 3.12
N THR A 3 19.39 -0.55 3.37
CA THR A 3 18.67 -1.56 2.59
C THR A 3 17.16 -1.39 2.85
N ILE A 4 16.37 -1.19 1.78
CA ILE A 4 14.92 -1.22 1.88
C ILE A 4 14.51 -2.68 2.01
N ASP A 5 13.86 -3.02 3.13
CA ASP A 5 13.26 -4.33 3.34
C ASP A 5 11.97 -4.43 2.50
N ILE A 6 12.06 -5.06 1.33
CA ILE A 6 10.91 -5.29 0.45
C ILE A 6 9.96 -6.31 1.12
N PRO A 7 8.63 -6.04 1.16
CA PRO A 7 7.66 -6.97 1.72
C PRO A 7 7.73 -8.36 1.09
N ILE A 8 7.74 -9.41 1.92
CA ILE A 8 7.71 -10.80 1.44
C ILE A 8 6.28 -11.15 1.03
N ARG A 9 6.13 -11.78 -0.14
CA ARG A 9 4.83 -12.23 -0.69
C ARG A 9 4.60 -13.72 -0.45
N GLU A 10 3.39 -14.06 -0.02
CA GLU A 10 2.86 -15.42 0.10
C GLU A 10 1.54 -15.53 -0.68
N LEU A 11 1.35 -16.59 -1.48
CA LEU A 11 0.05 -16.89 -2.10
C LEU A 11 -0.81 -17.66 -1.09
N VAL A 12 -1.98 -17.12 -0.76
CA VAL A 12 -2.95 -17.80 0.09
C VAL A 12 -4.12 -18.30 -0.76
N SER A 13 -4.37 -19.62 -0.69
CA SER A 13 -5.50 -20.27 -1.35
C SER A 13 -6.40 -20.90 -0.31
N ILE A 14 -7.62 -20.41 -0.17
CA ILE A 14 -8.62 -20.97 0.73
C ILE A 14 -9.57 -21.84 -0.12
N PRO A 15 -9.77 -23.12 0.21
CA PRO A 15 -10.68 -23.99 -0.54
C PRO A 15 -12.07 -23.37 -0.67
N PHE A 16 -12.63 -23.38 -1.89
CA PHE A 16 -13.95 -22.81 -2.23
C PHE A 16 -14.09 -21.29 -2.02
N HIS A 17 -12.98 -20.57 -1.82
CA HIS A 17 -12.94 -19.11 -1.63
C HIS A 17 -11.89 -18.47 -2.55
N THR A 18 -11.89 -17.14 -2.61
CA THR A 18 -10.95 -16.34 -3.41
C THR A 18 -9.49 -16.53 -2.96
N ARG A 19 -8.57 -16.58 -3.93
CA ARG A 19 -7.12 -16.49 -3.69
C ARG A 19 -6.71 -15.03 -3.47
N TYR A 20 -5.69 -14.82 -2.64
CA TYR A 20 -5.10 -13.49 -2.49
C TYR A 20 -3.60 -13.57 -2.25
N ALA A 21 -2.89 -12.52 -2.64
CA ALA A 21 -1.50 -12.35 -2.25
C ALA A 21 -1.45 -11.69 -0.89
N LYS A 22 -0.72 -12.30 0.05
CA LYS A 22 -0.44 -11.81 1.39
C LYS A 22 0.97 -11.24 1.43
N PHE A 23 1.12 -10.08 2.05
CA PHE A 23 2.38 -9.35 2.18
C PHE A 23 2.79 -9.21 3.64
N HIS A 24 4.04 -9.53 3.92
CA HIS A 24 4.65 -9.42 5.24
C HIS A 24 5.45 -8.11 5.27
N ILE A 25 4.93 -7.12 5.99
CA ILE A 25 5.47 -5.77 6.01
C ILE A 25 6.20 -5.56 7.33
N LYS A 26 7.50 -5.27 7.25
CA LYS A 26 8.30 -4.97 8.44
C LYS A 26 8.03 -3.54 8.91
N THR A 27 7.81 -3.39 10.21
CA THR A 27 7.69 -2.12 10.91
C THR A 27 8.61 -2.13 12.14
N ALA A 28 8.81 -0.97 12.77
CA ALA A 28 9.54 -0.86 14.03
C ALA A 28 8.84 -1.61 15.19
N ALA A 29 7.53 -1.83 15.10
CA ALA A 29 6.74 -2.55 16.10
C ALA A 29 6.65 -4.07 15.83
N GLY A 30 7.21 -4.55 14.71
CA GLY A 30 7.12 -5.95 14.27
C GLY A 30 6.59 -6.09 12.85
N THR A 31 6.31 -7.33 12.45
CA THR A 31 5.75 -7.61 11.12
C THR A 31 4.23 -7.51 11.16
N VAL A 32 3.65 -6.78 10.19
CA VAL A 32 2.20 -6.73 9.98
C VAL A 32 1.84 -7.33 8.62
N TYR A 33 0.61 -7.79 8.49
CA TYR A 33 0.16 -8.48 7.28
C TYR A 33 -0.88 -7.67 6.52
N MET A 34 -0.71 -7.60 5.20
CA MET A 34 -1.72 -7.06 4.29
C MET A 34 -2.02 -8.02 3.16
N ARG A 35 -3.17 -7.87 2.49
CA ARG A 35 -3.54 -8.70 1.35
C ARG A 35 -4.17 -7.93 0.20
N THR A 36 -4.05 -8.45 -1.02
CA THR A 36 -4.87 -7.98 -2.13
C THR A 36 -6.35 -8.14 -1.82
N SER A 37 -7.16 -7.18 -2.28
CA SER A 37 -8.62 -7.26 -2.13
C SER A 37 -9.16 -8.42 -2.99
N SER A 38 -10.26 -9.04 -2.55
CA SER A 38 -10.73 -10.34 -3.07
C SER A 38 -12.04 -10.26 -3.85
N ASP A 39 -12.65 -9.08 -3.90
CA ASP A 39 -14.09 -8.96 -4.08
C ASP A 39 -14.52 -8.05 -5.24
N ARG A 40 -13.63 -7.26 -5.86
CA ARG A 40 -14.01 -6.28 -6.89
C ARG A 40 -12.92 -5.89 -7.89
N HIS A 41 -12.09 -6.84 -8.31
CA HIS A 41 -10.98 -6.50 -9.19
C HIS A 41 -11.24 -6.92 -10.63
N ASP A 42 -10.89 -6.02 -11.54
CA ASP A 42 -10.56 -6.40 -12.90
C ASP A 42 -9.13 -6.94 -12.80
N GLU A 43 -9.01 -8.26 -12.62
CA GLU A 43 -7.75 -8.93 -12.27
C GLU A 43 -6.61 -8.62 -13.26
N GLU A 44 -6.94 -8.16 -14.47
CA GLU A 44 -6.00 -7.76 -15.52
C GLU A 44 -5.57 -6.27 -15.42
N ASN A 45 -6.39 -5.40 -14.83
CA ASN A 45 -6.17 -3.94 -14.76
C ASN A 45 -5.73 -3.43 -13.39
N ASP A 46 -6.02 -4.17 -12.32
CA ASP A 46 -5.58 -3.85 -10.97
C ASP A 46 -4.17 -4.40 -10.71
N VAL A 47 -3.27 -3.52 -10.26
CA VAL A 47 -1.87 -3.84 -10.01
C VAL A 47 -1.46 -3.50 -8.59
N VAL A 48 -0.40 -4.16 -8.15
CA VAL A 48 0.30 -3.82 -6.92
C VAL A 48 1.61 -3.11 -7.26
N VAL A 49 1.83 -1.99 -6.58
CA VAL A 49 3.08 -1.23 -6.62
C VAL A 49 3.73 -1.29 -5.24
N MET A 50 4.97 -1.76 -5.17
CA MET A 50 5.78 -1.66 -3.96
C MET A 50 6.33 -0.25 -3.87
N VAL A 51 5.87 0.54 -2.88
CA VAL A 51 6.28 1.93 -2.75
C VAL A 51 7.36 2.10 -1.68
N ASP A 52 8.30 3.00 -1.95
CA ASP A 52 9.19 3.59 -0.96
C ASP A 52 8.38 4.58 -0.11
N ALA A 53 8.35 4.34 1.20
CA ALA A 53 7.49 5.10 2.11
C ALA A 53 7.81 6.61 2.14
N GLU A 54 9.08 6.98 1.99
CA GLU A 54 9.51 8.38 2.05
C GLU A 54 9.15 9.10 0.75
N LYS A 55 9.39 8.46 -0.41
CA LYS A 55 8.98 9.01 -1.71
C LYS A 55 7.46 9.10 -1.82
N PHE A 56 6.75 8.08 -1.37
CA PHE A 56 5.29 8.06 -1.36
C PHE A 56 4.72 9.19 -0.49
N LEU A 57 5.23 9.39 0.73
CA LEU A 57 4.81 10.49 1.60
C LEU A 57 5.12 11.86 0.97
N ALA A 58 6.29 12.01 0.34
CA ALA A 58 6.64 13.24 -0.37
C ALA A 58 5.69 13.53 -1.54
N LEU A 59 5.24 12.48 -2.25
CA LEU A 59 4.25 12.59 -3.32
C LEU A 59 2.85 12.93 -2.77
N TRP A 60 2.45 12.35 -1.65
CA TRP A 60 1.16 12.64 -1.00
C TRP A 60 1.08 14.09 -0.50
N ARG A 61 2.19 14.63 0.04
CA ARG A 61 2.27 16.04 0.47
C ARG A 61 2.05 17.06 -0.65
N LYS A 62 2.16 16.65 -1.92
CA LYS A 62 1.90 17.50 -3.09
C LYS A 62 0.42 17.53 -3.50
N HIS A 63 -0.45 16.78 -2.82
CA HIS A 63 -1.86 16.70 -3.16
C HIS A 63 -2.50 18.12 -3.18
N PRO A 64 -3.23 18.50 -4.24
CA PRO A 64 -3.74 19.86 -4.41
C PRO A 64 -4.88 20.19 -3.45
N ASN A 65 -5.67 19.18 -3.05
CA ASN A 65 -6.70 19.35 -2.05
C ASN A 65 -6.10 19.40 -0.64
N GLU A 66 -6.37 20.49 0.07
CA GLU A 66 -5.82 20.78 1.40
C GLU A 66 -6.23 19.76 2.46
N LEU A 67 -7.46 19.26 2.44
CA LEU A 67 -7.93 18.26 3.40
C LEU A 67 -7.11 16.98 3.27
N PHE A 68 -6.95 16.45 2.06
CA PHE A 68 -6.13 15.26 1.82
C PHE A 68 -4.65 15.49 2.15
N ARG A 69 -4.13 16.67 1.81
CA ARG A 69 -2.74 17.05 2.13
C ARG A 69 -2.51 17.15 3.64
N SER A 70 -3.49 17.62 4.41
CA SER A 70 -3.34 17.82 5.86
C SER A 70 -2.96 16.54 6.61
N PHE A 71 -3.50 15.38 6.18
CA PHE A 71 -3.11 14.07 6.72
C PHE A 71 -1.63 13.76 6.48
N ALA A 72 -1.10 14.09 5.29
CA ALA A 72 0.30 13.86 4.91
C ALA A 72 1.29 14.80 5.62
N MET A 73 0.80 15.93 6.14
CA MET A 73 1.61 16.93 6.86
C MET A 73 1.82 16.56 8.33
N GLY A 74 1.08 15.57 8.84
CA GLY A 74 1.30 15.03 10.18
C GLY A 74 2.67 14.36 10.35
N ASP A 75 2.98 14.08 11.60
CA ASP A 75 4.10 13.26 12.06
C ASP A 75 3.55 12.04 12.83
N PRO A 76 4.41 11.12 13.30
CA PRO A 76 3.95 9.96 14.06
C PRO A 76 3.12 10.28 15.30
N ASP A 77 3.29 11.43 15.95
CA ASP A 77 2.52 11.82 17.14
C ASP A 77 1.13 12.34 16.75
N VAL A 78 1.05 13.13 15.67
CA VAL A 78 -0.21 13.56 15.08
C VAL A 78 -1.00 12.37 14.55
N TRP A 79 -0.36 11.48 13.80
CA TRP A 79 -1.01 10.32 13.20
C TRP A 79 -1.60 9.36 14.23
N ARG A 80 -0.91 9.15 15.36
CA ARG A 80 -1.41 8.31 16.46
C ARG A 80 -2.69 8.85 17.12
N ARG A 81 -3.02 10.12 16.91
CA ARG A 81 -4.25 10.76 17.40
C ARG A 81 -5.39 10.74 16.38
N ASP A 82 -5.16 10.22 15.16
CA ASP A 82 -6.25 9.99 14.22
C ASP A 82 -7.30 9.08 14.87
N TYR A 83 -8.57 9.45 14.74
CA TYR A 83 -9.65 8.78 15.47
C TYR A 83 -9.81 7.30 15.08
N LYS A 84 -9.32 6.89 13.90
CA LYS A 84 -9.31 5.49 13.44
C LYS A 84 -7.97 4.79 13.66
N PHE A 85 -6.96 5.46 14.21
CA PHE A 85 -5.64 4.86 14.39
C PHE A 85 -5.69 3.61 15.26
N ALA A 86 -6.47 3.64 16.33
CA ALA A 86 -6.68 2.47 17.20
C ALA A 86 -7.36 1.31 16.45
N GLU A 87 -8.38 1.60 15.64
CA GLU A 87 -9.03 0.59 14.80
C GLU A 87 -8.05 -0.03 13.79
N ALA A 88 -7.17 0.77 13.20
CA ALA A 88 -6.12 0.27 12.32
C ALA A 88 -5.12 -0.61 13.07
N ALA A 89 -4.72 -0.21 14.29
CA ALA A 89 -3.84 -0.99 15.14
C ALA A 89 -4.46 -2.36 15.48
N ASP A 90 -5.72 -2.37 15.91
CA ASP A 90 -6.47 -3.60 16.22
C ASP A 90 -6.62 -4.49 14.97
N GLY A 91 -6.85 -3.87 13.82
CA GLY A 91 -6.89 -4.54 12.52
C GLY A 91 -5.55 -5.16 12.13
N PHE A 92 -4.42 -4.58 12.54
CA PHE A 92 -3.09 -5.17 12.29
C PHE A 92 -2.68 -6.24 13.32
N LEU A 93 -3.18 -6.17 14.56
CA LEU A 93 -2.88 -7.14 15.61
C LEU A 93 -3.56 -8.50 15.39
N ASN A 94 -4.78 -8.52 14.87
CA ASN A 94 -5.63 -9.72 14.84
C ASN A 94 -5.62 -10.50 13.51
N ASN A 95 -4.63 -10.27 12.63
CA ASN A 95 -4.82 -10.49 11.19
C ASN A 95 -3.99 -11.60 10.52
N HIS A 96 -3.37 -12.50 11.28
CA HIS A 96 -2.66 -13.65 10.68
C HIS A 96 -3.57 -14.48 9.75
N THR A 97 -4.86 -14.58 10.06
CA THR A 97 -5.88 -15.33 9.32
C THR A 97 -6.76 -14.47 8.41
N ASN A 98 -6.82 -13.14 8.62
CA ASN A 98 -7.53 -12.20 7.76
C ASN A 98 -6.74 -10.89 7.63
N PRO A 99 -5.66 -10.86 6.82
CA PRO A 99 -4.81 -9.69 6.66
C PRO A 99 -5.58 -8.44 6.24
N VAL A 100 -5.08 -7.26 6.65
CA VAL A 100 -5.67 -5.97 6.29
C VAL A 100 -5.61 -5.77 4.76
N PRO A 101 -6.68 -5.31 4.08
CA PRO A 101 -6.61 -5.10 2.63
C PRO A 101 -5.53 -4.08 2.25
N LEU A 102 -5.02 -4.12 1.02
CA LEU A 102 -4.11 -3.10 0.51
C LEU A 102 -4.73 -1.70 0.49
N ILE A 103 -3.86 -0.70 0.45
CA ILE A 103 -4.24 0.71 0.28
C ILE A 103 -4.54 0.93 -1.20
N ASP A 104 -5.69 1.50 -1.51
CA ASP A 104 -6.13 1.77 -2.87
C ASP A 104 -5.87 3.24 -3.19
N VAL A 105 -5.02 3.48 -4.19
CA VAL A 105 -4.52 4.80 -4.56
C VAL A 105 -4.70 5.10 -6.04
N GLU A 106 -4.65 6.39 -6.35
CA GLU A 106 -4.46 6.89 -7.71
C GLU A 106 -3.25 7.82 -7.74
N CYS A 107 -2.54 7.84 -8.86
CA CYS A 107 -1.45 8.77 -9.09
C CYS A 107 -1.75 9.63 -10.31
N VAL A 108 -1.63 10.94 -10.14
CA VAL A 108 -1.77 11.90 -11.22
C VAL A 108 -0.41 12.51 -11.48
N SER A 109 0.11 12.34 -12.69
CA SER A 109 1.32 13.01 -13.17
C SER A 109 0.98 13.96 -14.31
N ARG A 110 1.28 15.24 -14.13
CA ARG A 110 1.02 16.30 -15.12
C ARG A 110 2.22 17.24 -15.20
N ALA A 111 2.29 18.01 -16.28
CA ALA A 111 3.35 19.00 -16.48
C ALA A 111 3.48 20.02 -15.31
N ASN A 112 2.37 20.31 -14.62
CA ASN A 112 2.32 21.26 -13.50
C ASN A 112 2.46 20.61 -12.11
N GLY A 113 2.75 19.31 -12.05
CA GLY A 113 3.02 18.60 -10.81
C GLY A 113 2.43 17.19 -10.77
N SER A 114 2.99 16.38 -9.89
CA SER A 114 2.54 15.01 -9.65
C SER A 114 2.19 14.81 -8.18
N TRP A 115 1.15 14.03 -7.91
CA TRP A 115 0.66 13.73 -6.57
C TRP A 115 -0.06 12.38 -6.54
N VAL A 116 -0.17 11.81 -5.33
CA VAL A 116 -0.91 10.56 -5.07
C VAL A 116 -2.12 10.86 -4.19
N GLY A 117 -3.27 10.31 -4.57
CA GLY A 117 -4.55 10.38 -3.85
C GLY A 117 -4.96 9.01 -3.33
N PHE A 118 -5.96 8.99 -2.45
CA PHE A 118 -6.48 7.76 -1.84
C PHE A 118 -7.92 7.54 -2.26
N ASN A 119 -8.19 6.39 -2.85
CA ASN A 119 -9.54 5.85 -2.96
C ASN A 119 -9.95 5.21 -1.62
N ASN A 120 -9.00 4.54 -0.95
CA ASN A 120 -9.19 3.99 0.40
C ASN A 120 -7.85 3.75 1.12
N GLY A 121 -7.82 3.92 2.45
CA GLY A 121 -6.70 3.47 3.29
C GLY A 121 -5.77 4.53 3.84
N VAL A 122 -6.23 5.79 3.95
CA VAL A 122 -5.49 6.87 4.63
C VAL A 122 -5.00 6.43 6.01
N THR A 123 -5.91 5.94 6.89
CA THR A 123 -5.55 5.53 8.26
C THR A 123 -4.54 4.36 8.30
N ARG A 124 -4.66 3.40 7.38
CA ARG A 124 -3.71 2.27 7.28
C ARG A 124 -2.32 2.77 6.89
N THR A 125 -2.26 3.76 6.00
CA THR A 125 -1.01 4.39 5.55
C THR A 125 -0.33 5.13 6.69
N ILE A 126 -1.06 5.99 7.41
CA ILE A 126 -0.48 6.70 8.55
C ILE A 126 -0.06 5.74 9.67
N TYR A 127 -0.74 4.61 9.87
CA TYR A 127 -0.30 3.57 10.80
C TYR A 127 1.05 2.98 10.38
N LEU A 128 1.21 2.59 9.11
CA LEU A 128 2.47 2.06 8.59
C LEU A 128 3.61 3.09 8.76
N LEU A 129 3.36 4.35 8.39
CA LEU A 129 4.35 5.43 8.50
C LEU A 129 4.70 5.74 9.97
N ALA A 130 3.72 5.81 10.86
CA ALA A 130 3.94 6.05 12.29
C ALA A 130 4.76 4.93 12.96
N ASN A 131 4.65 3.70 12.44
CA ASN A 131 5.43 2.55 12.89
C ASN A 131 6.72 2.35 12.06
N GLY A 132 7.17 3.35 11.31
CA GLY A 132 8.49 3.34 10.67
C GLY A 132 8.62 2.37 9.50
N CYS A 133 7.51 1.97 8.88
CA CYS A 133 7.53 1.18 7.65
C CYS A 133 8.33 1.92 6.55
N LYS A 134 9.23 1.20 5.87
CA LYS A 134 10.07 1.75 4.80
C LYS A 134 9.60 1.39 3.40
N CYS A 135 8.86 0.29 3.27
CA CYS A 135 8.27 -0.13 2.01
C CYS A 135 6.98 -0.90 2.28
N PHE A 136 5.94 -0.60 1.51
CA PHE A 136 4.66 -1.30 1.60
C PHE A 136 4.00 -1.44 0.22
N PRO A 137 3.14 -2.45 0.02
CA PRO A 137 2.38 -2.59 -1.22
C PRO A 137 1.15 -1.68 -1.20
N VAL A 138 0.83 -1.11 -2.36
CA VAL A 138 -0.44 -0.41 -2.62
C VAL A 138 -1.09 -0.97 -3.88
N GLU A 139 -2.41 -1.00 -3.90
CA GLU A 139 -3.22 -1.28 -5.09
C GLU A 139 -3.44 0.01 -5.88
N SER A 140 -3.31 -0.07 -7.19
CA SER A 140 -3.66 1.00 -8.13
C SER A 140 -4.19 0.36 -9.41
N ARG A 141 -5.06 1.07 -10.13
CA ARG A 141 -5.38 0.70 -11.51
C ARG A 141 -4.27 1.18 -12.44
N PHE A 142 -3.96 0.43 -13.49
CA PHE A 142 -3.07 0.90 -14.56
C PHE A 142 -3.56 2.23 -15.15
N SER A 143 -4.86 2.33 -15.42
CA SER A 143 -5.51 3.54 -15.94
C SER A 143 -5.50 4.73 -14.97
N SER A 144 -5.25 4.49 -13.67
CA SER A 144 -5.14 5.51 -12.63
C SER A 144 -3.69 5.91 -12.34
N GLY A 145 -2.78 5.71 -13.29
CA GLY A 145 -1.40 6.20 -13.20
C GLY A 145 -0.46 5.29 -12.39
N ALA A 146 -0.69 3.97 -12.35
CA ALA A 146 0.19 3.05 -11.63
C ALA A 146 1.66 3.10 -12.11
N GLN A 147 1.88 3.34 -13.41
CA GLN A 147 3.24 3.52 -13.95
C GLN A 147 3.89 4.78 -13.38
N ASP A 148 3.18 5.92 -13.38
CA ASP A 148 3.67 7.16 -12.78
C ASP A 148 3.96 6.98 -11.27
N LEU A 149 3.10 6.25 -10.56
CA LEU A 149 3.30 5.95 -9.15
C LEU A 149 4.61 5.18 -8.92
N PHE A 150 4.87 4.15 -9.73
CA PHE A 150 6.10 3.38 -9.65
C PHE A 150 7.33 4.21 -10.02
N ASP A 151 7.24 5.04 -11.07
CA ASP A 151 8.36 5.88 -11.50
C ASP A 151 8.72 6.93 -10.43
N LEU A 152 7.72 7.48 -9.73
CA LEU A 152 7.90 8.54 -8.74
C LEU A 152 8.19 8.01 -7.33
N ALA A 153 7.60 6.88 -6.95
CA ALA A 153 7.61 6.36 -5.58
C ALA A 153 7.87 4.86 -5.46
N GLY A 154 8.19 4.16 -6.56
CA GLY A 154 8.54 2.74 -6.53
C GLY A 154 9.79 2.46 -5.70
N ALA A 155 9.73 1.37 -4.94
CA ALA A 155 10.88 0.84 -4.21
C ALA A 155 11.88 0.21 -5.19
N SER A 156 13.16 0.55 -5.02
CA SER A 156 14.22 0.06 -5.91
C SER A 156 14.30 -1.47 -5.92
N GLY A 157 14.48 -2.05 -7.11
CA GLY A 157 14.56 -3.50 -7.29
C GLY A 157 13.22 -4.24 -7.29
N THR A 158 12.10 -3.50 -7.32
CA THR A 158 10.76 -4.08 -7.50
C THR A 158 10.23 -3.78 -8.89
N SER A 159 9.05 -4.32 -9.22
CA SER A 159 8.31 -4.06 -10.45
C SER A 159 6.82 -3.95 -10.13
N ILE A 160 6.06 -3.37 -11.05
CA ILE A 160 4.60 -3.43 -11.02
C ILE A 160 4.17 -4.87 -11.32
N GLU A 161 3.25 -5.42 -10.53
CA GLU A 161 2.69 -6.76 -10.75
C GLU A 161 1.16 -6.71 -10.82
N THR A 162 0.55 -7.37 -11.79
CA THR A 162 -0.92 -7.52 -11.84
C THR A 162 -1.40 -8.43 -10.72
N ILE A 163 -2.61 -8.17 -10.21
CA ILE A 163 -3.22 -9.07 -9.22
C ILE A 163 -3.37 -10.47 -9.78
N ALA A 164 -3.77 -10.63 -11.05
CA ALA A 164 -3.81 -11.93 -11.73
C ALA A 164 -2.47 -12.70 -11.64
N SER A 165 -1.34 -12.02 -11.89
CA SER A 165 -0.01 -12.63 -11.78
C SER A 165 0.33 -13.02 -10.34
N LEU A 166 -0.02 -12.16 -9.37
CA LEU A 166 0.24 -12.37 -7.96
C LEU A 166 -0.53 -13.56 -7.37
N VAL A 167 -1.73 -13.85 -7.88
CA VAL A 167 -2.61 -14.93 -7.40
C VAL A 167 -2.55 -16.20 -8.26
N SER A 168 -1.81 -16.16 -9.36
CA SER A 168 -1.56 -17.31 -10.21
C SER A 168 -0.60 -18.29 -9.55
N VAL A 169 -0.93 -19.58 -9.63
CA VAL A 169 0.01 -20.64 -9.25
C VAL A 169 1.07 -20.69 -10.34
N ARG A 170 2.35 -20.52 -9.97
CA ARG A 170 3.44 -20.81 -10.91
C ARG A 170 3.43 -22.31 -11.18
N SER A 171 3.01 -22.71 -12.39
CA SER A 171 3.22 -24.06 -12.87
C SER A 171 4.73 -24.32 -12.87
N THR A 172 5.18 -25.21 -11.99
CA THR A 172 6.53 -25.78 -12.01
C THR A 172 6.67 -26.75 -13.17
#